data_AF-A0A538L3G7-F1
#
_entry.id   AF-A0A538L3G7-F1
#
_cell.length_a   1.000
_cell.length_b   1.000
_cell.length_c   1.000
_cell.angle_alpha   90.00
_cell.angle_beta   90.00
_cell.angle_gamma   90.00
#
_symmetry.space_group_name_H-M   'P 1'
#
loop_
_entity.id
_entity.type
_entity.pdbx_description
1 polymer ?
#
loop_
_entity_poly.entity_id
_entity_poly.type
_entity_poly.pdbx_seq_one_letter_code
_entity_poly.pdbx_strand_id
1 'polypeptide(L)'
;MPWDELKTRDWPAFNKDLDGISRQTMQDHFKLYEGYAKKANECRRILNEFEYDEVEGNQVYSPLRSVSIDYTFALLGYKNHDLYFGHLGGDGGEPDGAFAELVEREFHGGLQEWKKAIRKCASAARGWVMVGYDLNDGSIFNYIMDTQNLWAVYNMVPVLALDVYEHAYVRDFGATPDGRKEYVEAFFRNIDWDHVNRQLAQAQAAKEAADRSGAKEPAHA
;
A
#
# COMPACT_ATOMS: atom_id res chain seq x y z
N MET A 1 5.35 -18.04 -20.54
CA MET A 1 4.80 -16.69 -20.32
C MET A 1 5.98 -15.72 -20.24
N PRO A 2 5.91 -14.53 -20.86
CA PRO A 2 7.03 -13.58 -20.89
C PRO A 2 7.25 -12.78 -19.57
N TRP A 3 6.77 -13.25 -18.43
CA TRP A 3 6.95 -12.59 -17.12
C TRP A 3 7.06 -13.58 -15.97
N ASP A 4 7.63 -13.09 -14.87
CA ASP A 4 7.65 -13.80 -13.59
C ASP A 4 6.30 -13.69 -12.89
N GLU A 5 5.78 -14.84 -12.46
CA GLU A 5 4.58 -14.90 -11.63
C GLU A 5 4.82 -14.27 -10.26
N LEU A 6 3.81 -13.57 -9.76
CA LEU A 6 3.80 -13.06 -8.39
C LEU A 6 3.82 -14.23 -7.41
N LYS A 7 4.70 -14.15 -6.42
CA LYS A 7 4.85 -15.14 -5.36
C LYS A 7 4.78 -14.43 -4.04
N THR A 8 4.05 -15.00 -3.09
CA THR A 8 4.08 -14.52 -1.72
C THR A 8 5.49 -14.69 -1.16
N ARG A 9 5.85 -13.82 -0.22
CA ARG A 9 7.12 -13.88 0.52
C ARG A 9 6.83 -13.89 2.02
N ASP A 10 7.77 -14.42 2.78
CA ASP A 10 7.71 -14.37 4.23
C ASP A 10 8.34 -13.08 4.75
N TRP A 11 7.78 -12.56 5.83
CA TRP A 11 8.30 -11.38 6.52
C TRP A 11 8.69 -11.69 7.96
N PRO A 12 9.66 -10.96 8.53
CA PRO A 12 10.00 -11.08 9.96
C PRO A 12 8.79 -10.95 10.89
N ALA A 13 7.76 -10.19 10.49
CA ALA A 13 6.50 -10.02 11.21
C ALA A 13 5.82 -11.36 11.60
N PHE A 14 5.92 -12.39 10.77
CA PHE A 14 5.30 -13.69 11.02
C PHE A 14 6.07 -14.55 12.03
N ASN A 15 7.32 -14.19 12.34
CA ASN A 15 8.18 -14.88 13.29
C ASN A 15 8.17 -14.24 14.69
N LYS A 16 7.38 -13.18 14.89
CA LYS A 16 7.30 -12.43 16.14
C LYS A 16 5.85 -12.36 16.63
N ASP A 17 5.69 -12.13 17.93
CA ASP A 17 4.40 -11.72 18.49
C ASP A 17 4.30 -10.21 18.37
N LEU A 18 3.31 -9.73 17.60
CA LEU A 18 3.03 -8.31 17.48
C LEU A 18 2.29 -7.81 18.71
N ASP A 19 2.55 -6.57 19.11
CA ASP A 19 1.83 -5.92 20.21
C ASP A 19 0.40 -5.58 19.76
N GLY A 20 -0.56 -6.39 20.21
CA GLY A 20 -2.00 -6.17 20.03
C GLY A 20 -2.61 -6.78 18.76
N ILE A 21 -1.81 -7.15 17.77
CA ILE A 21 -2.30 -7.83 16.55
C ILE A 21 -2.01 -9.33 16.69
N SER A 22 -3.05 -10.16 16.73
CA SER A 22 -2.87 -11.59 17.01
C SER A 22 -2.25 -12.34 15.83
N ARG A 23 -1.55 -13.45 16.14
CA ARG A 23 -1.06 -14.38 15.10
C ARG A 23 -2.18 -14.89 14.20
N GLN A 24 -3.39 -15.09 14.74
CA GLN A 24 -4.52 -15.58 13.94
C GLN A 24 -4.96 -14.51 12.93
N THR A 25 -5.02 -13.24 13.32
CA THR A 25 -5.26 -12.11 12.40
C THR A 25 -4.20 -12.10 11.30
N MET A 26 -2.92 -12.17 11.64
CA MET A 26 -1.83 -12.21 10.65
C MET A 26 -1.95 -13.40 9.69
N GLN A 27 -2.24 -14.60 10.19
CA GLN A 27 -2.40 -15.80 9.37
C GLN A 27 -3.61 -15.74 8.43
N ASP A 28 -4.75 -15.25 8.91
CA ASP A 28 -5.95 -15.10 8.09
C ASP A 28 -5.74 -14.01 7.03
N HIS A 29 -5.06 -12.92 7.38
CA HIS A 29 -4.72 -11.82 6.48
C HIS A 29 -3.73 -12.27 5.39
N PHE A 30 -2.75 -13.11 5.73
CA PHE A 30 -1.82 -13.68 4.76
C PHE A 30 -2.51 -14.55 3.70
N LYS A 31 -3.56 -15.30 4.05
CA LYS A 31 -4.35 -16.07 3.07
C LYS A 31 -5.02 -15.17 2.03
N LEU A 32 -5.44 -13.96 2.41
CA LEU A 32 -5.97 -12.99 1.46
C LEU A 32 -4.88 -12.53 0.48
N TYR A 33 -3.66 -12.28 0.98
CA TYR A 33 -2.49 -11.97 0.17
C TYR A 33 -2.13 -13.08 -0.83
N GLU A 34 -2.17 -14.35 -0.41
CA GLU A 34 -2.02 -15.51 -1.31
C GLU A 34 -3.10 -15.52 -2.40
N GLY A 35 -4.34 -15.24 -2.02
CA GLY A 35 -5.47 -15.12 -2.94
C GLY A 35 -5.24 -14.04 -4.01
N TYR A 36 -4.77 -12.86 -3.60
CA TYR A 36 -4.45 -11.77 -4.51
C TYR A 36 -3.32 -12.13 -5.49
N ALA A 37 -2.23 -12.75 -5.01
CA ALA A 37 -1.14 -13.21 -5.87
C ALA A 37 -1.65 -14.18 -6.95
N LYS A 38 -2.40 -15.21 -6.53
CA LYS A 38 -2.97 -16.22 -7.43
C LYS A 38 -3.89 -15.58 -8.47
N LYS A 39 -4.80 -14.70 -8.05
CA LYS A 39 -5.77 -14.07 -8.95
C LYS A 39 -5.17 -13.03 -9.87
N ALA A 40 -4.14 -12.30 -9.43
CA ALA A 40 -3.39 -11.40 -10.30
C ALA A 40 -2.67 -12.17 -11.41
N ASN A 41 -2.02 -13.29 -11.09
CA ASN A 41 -1.38 -14.17 -12.08
C ASN A 41 -2.42 -14.74 -13.06
N GLU A 42 -3.56 -15.22 -12.56
CA GLU A 42 -4.65 -15.76 -13.38
C GLU A 42 -5.22 -14.70 -14.35
N CYS A 43 -5.51 -13.49 -13.86
CA CYS A 43 -6.02 -12.41 -14.71
C CYS A 43 -4.98 -12.00 -15.76
N ARG A 44 -3.70 -11.86 -15.37
CA ARG A 44 -2.62 -11.49 -16.30
C ARG A 44 -2.43 -12.54 -17.39
N ARG A 45 -2.56 -13.83 -17.05
CA ARG A 45 -2.55 -14.94 -18.02
C ARG A 45 -3.69 -14.79 -19.03
N ILE A 46 -4.92 -14.64 -18.55
CA ILE A 46 -6.11 -14.48 -19.42
C ILE A 46 -5.95 -13.27 -20.34
N LEU A 47 -5.51 -12.13 -19.81
CA LEU A 47 -5.29 -10.91 -20.60
C LEU A 47 -4.29 -11.13 -21.74
N ASN A 48 -3.25 -11.93 -21.52
CA ASN A 48 -2.24 -12.21 -22.54
C ASN A 48 -2.66 -13.32 -23.52
N GLU A 49 -3.67 -14.12 -23.18
CA GLU A 49 -4.19 -15.20 -24.02
C GLU A 49 -5.39 -14.75 -24.87
N PHE A 50 -5.92 -13.53 -24.67
CA PHE A 50 -6.96 -13.00 -25.53
C PHE A 50 -6.45 -12.83 -26.98
N GLU A 51 -7.23 -13.35 -27.93
CA GLU A 51 -7.14 -12.96 -29.33
C GLU A 51 -7.79 -11.58 -29.48
N TYR A 52 -6.97 -10.53 -29.47
CA TYR A 52 -7.44 -9.15 -29.40
C TYR A 52 -8.22 -8.69 -30.64
N ASP A 53 -8.05 -9.38 -31.78
CA ASP A 53 -8.85 -9.15 -32.99
C ASP A 53 -10.29 -9.69 -32.85
N GLU A 54 -10.53 -10.61 -31.91
CA GLU A 54 -11.82 -11.29 -31.72
C GLU A 54 -12.54 -10.87 -30.42
N VAL A 55 -11.80 -10.48 -29.38
CA VAL A 55 -12.39 -10.11 -28.08
C VAL A 55 -13.15 -8.78 -28.18
N GLU A 56 -14.42 -8.77 -27.78
CA GLU A 56 -15.20 -7.54 -27.72
C GLU A 56 -14.70 -6.61 -26.61
N GLY A 57 -14.56 -5.32 -26.91
CA GLY A 57 -14.37 -4.25 -25.94
C GLY A 57 -15.65 -3.42 -25.78
N ASN A 58 -16.27 -3.48 -24.60
CA ASN A 58 -17.49 -2.73 -24.33
C ASN A 58 -17.53 -2.23 -22.86
N GLN A 59 -17.90 -0.96 -22.68
CA GLN A 59 -17.87 -0.26 -21.40
C GLN A 59 -18.97 -0.69 -20.41
N VAL A 60 -20.07 -1.27 -20.89
CA VAL A 60 -21.12 -1.81 -20.02
C VAL A 60 -20.70 -3.18 -19.52
N TYR A 61 -20.32 -4.07 -20.45
CA TYR A 61 -19.84 -5.41 -20.16
C TYR A 61 -19.04 -5.96 -21.33
N SER A 62 -17.91 -6.58 -21.04
CA SER A 62 -17.17 -7.47 -21.94
C SER A 62 -16.21 -8.34 -21.13
N PRO A 63 -15.82 -9.54 -21.61
CA PRO A 63 -14.79 -10.34 -20.96
C PRO A 63 -13.48 -9.55 -20.73
N LEU A 64 -13.07 -8.74 -21.71
CA LEU A 64 -11.91 -7.86 -21.60
C LEU A 64 -12.07 -6.86 -20.45
N ARG A 65 -13.22 -6.15 -20.37
CA ARG A 65 -13.50 -5.20 -19.27
C ARG A 65 -13.46 -5.88 -17.91
N SER A 66 -14.15 -7.01 -17.76
CA SER A 66 -14.24 -7.73 -16.48
C SER A 66 -12.86 -8.13 -15.96
N VAL A 67 -12.07 -8.83 -16.77
CA VAL A 67 -10.74 -9.31 -16.33
C VAL A 67 -9.77 -8.14 -16.13
N SER A 68 -9.85 -7.08 -16.94
CA SER A 68 -9.00 -5.89 -16.77
C SER A 68 -9.22 -5.19 -15.44
N ILE A 69 -10.48 -5.04 -15.01
CA ILE A 69 -10.82 -4.42 -13.72
C ILE A 69 -10.37 -5.33 -12.57
N ASP A 70 -10.70 -6.63 -12.64
CA ASP A 70 -10.33 -7.61 -11.62
C ASP A 70 -8.81 -7.72 -11.46
N TYR A 71 -8.06 -7.60 -12.56
CA TYR A 71 -6.60 -7.57 -12.52
C TYR A 71 -6.08 -6.41 -11.67
N THR A 72 -6.64 -5.20 -11.81
CA THR A 72 -6.19 -4.05 -11.00
C THR A 72 -6.48 -4.25 -9.52
N PHE A 73 -7.63 -4.83 -9.17
CA PHE A 73 -7.98 -5.14 -7.78
C PHE A 73 -7.06 -6.20 -7.20
N ALA A 74 -6.82 -7.29 -7.93
CA ALA A 74 -5.92 -8.36 -7.49
C ALA A 74 -4.46 -7.91 -7.39
N LEU A 75 -3.97 -7.15 -8.38
CA LEU A 75 -2.60 -6.66 -8.41
C LEU A 75 -2.32 -5.67 -7.28
N LEU A 76 -3.21 -4.69 -7.06
CA LEU A 76 -3.04 -3.75 -5.96
C LEU A 76 -3.32 -4.40 -4.60
N GLY A 77 -4.24 -5.37 -4.53
CA GLY A 77 -4.38 -6.21 -3.34
C GLY A 77 -3.06 -6.89 -2.98
N TYR A 78 -2.38 -7.48 -3.95
CA TYR A 78 -1.05 -8.06 -3.73
C TYR A 78 -0.03 -7.01 -3.29
N LYS A 79 0.12 -5.90 -4.03
CA LYS A 79 1.14 -4.87 -3.74
C LYS A 79 0.93 -4.16 -2.41
N ASN A 80 -0.31 -3.85 -2.05
CA ASN A 80 -0.64 -3.17 -0.80
C ASN A 80 -0.30 -4.05 0.40
N HIS A 81 -0.67 -5.34 0.35
CA HIS A 81 -0.36 -6.30 1.41
C HIS A 81 1.14 -6.60 1.47
N ASP A 82 1.81 -6.64 0.32
CA ASP A 82 3.27 -6.84 0.26
C ASP A 82 4.04 -5.73 0.98
N LEU A 83 3.58 -4.48 0.86
CA LEU A 83 4.10 -3.36 1.64
C LEU A 83 3.68 -3.45 3.11
N TYR A 84 2.39 -3.69 3.38
CA TYR A 84 1.83 -3.78 4.73
C TYR A 84 2.60 -4.73 5.64
N PHE A 85 2.79 -5.98 5.21
CA PHE A 85 3.54 -6.96 5.98
C PHE A 85 5.04 -6.63 6.04
N GLY A 86 5.55 -5.93 5.00
CA GLY A 86 6.93 -5.49 4.89
C GLY A 86 7.43 -4.65 6.04
N HIS A 87 6.60 -3.72 6.50
CA HIS A 87 6.94 -2.79 7.58
C HIS A 87 6.32 -3.16 8.93
N LEU A 88 5.90 -4.41 9.14
CA LEU A 88 5.45 -4.90 10.44
C LEU A 88 6.53 -5.73 11.15
N GLY A 89 6.45 -5.77 12.47
CA GLY A 89 7.39 -6.51 13.33
C GLY A 89 8.64 -5.72 13.71
N GLY A 90 8.62 -4.40 13.52
CA GLY A 90 9.57 -3.48 14.12
C GLY A 90 9.17 -3.10 15.55
N ASP A 91 9.98 -2.25 16.18
CA ASP A 91 9.80 -1.84 17.57
C ASP A 91 8.79 -0.67 17.73
N GLY A 92 8.21 -0.20 16.62
CA GLY A 92 7.29 0.92 16.60
C GLY A 92 7.93 2.22 17.06
N GLY A 93 7.16 3.04 17.76
CA GLY A 93 7.62 4.33 18.27
C GLY A 93 7.51 5.47 17.26
N GLU A 94 8.24 6.56 17.53
CA GLU A 94 8.27 7.72 16.64
C GLU A 94 9.01 7.39 15.34
N PRO A 95 8.55 7.89 14.18
CA PRO A 95 9.34 7.80 12.96
C PRO A 95 10.69 8.47 13.12
N ASP A 96 11.68 7.94 12.40
CA ASP A 96 13.04 8.44 12.37
C ASP A 96 13.58 8.54 10.93
N GLY A 97 14.84 8.96 10.82
CA GLY A 97 15.57 9.02 9.56
C GLY A 97 14.96 9.98 8.54
N ALA A 98 15.22 9.69 7.26
CA ALA A 98 14.79 10.50 6.13
C ALA A 98 13.26 10.64 6.04
N PHE A 99 12.52 9.63 6.49
CA PHE A 99 11.06 9.70 6.55
C PHE A 99 10.60 10.77 7.54
N ALA A 100 11.14 10.77 8.77
CA ALA A 100 10.78 11.77 9.77
C ALA A 100 11.15 13.19 9.32
N GLU A 101 12.34 13.36 8.75
CA GLU A 101 12.80 14.66 8.21
C GLU A 101 11.90 15.18 7.09
N LEU A 102 11.47 14.29 6.19
CA LEU A 102 10.57 14.63 5.10
C LEU A 102 9.19 15.03 5.64
N VAL A 103 8.61 14.23 6.54
CA VAL A 103 7.33 14.54 7.18
C VAL A 103 7.39 15.86 7.96
N GLU A 104 8.46 16.12 8.70
CA GLU A 104 8.67 17.34 9.47
C GLU A 104 8.61 18.59 8.58
N ARG A 105 9.10 18.48 7.34
CA ARG A 105 9.06 19.57 6.36
C ARG A 105 7.69 19.74 5.70
N GLU A 106 7.02 18.65 5.33
CA GLU A 106 5.80 18.70 4.52
C GLU A 106 4.53 19.06 5.32
N PHE A 107 4.50 18.73 6.62
CA PHE A 107 3.32 18.97 7.46
C PHE A 107 3.48 20.24 8.31
N HIS A 108 2.49 21.14 8.25
CA HIS A 108 2.44 22.29 9.15
C HIS A 108 2.30 21.82 10.61
N GLY A 109 3.32 22.04 11.43
CA GLY A 109 3.39 21.47 12.80
C GLY A 109 4.09 20.11 12.88
N GLY A 110 4.74 19.70 11.79
CA GLY A 110 5.69 18.61 11.71
C GLY A 110 5.10 17.24 12.02
N LEU A 111 5.95 16.37 12.56
CA LEU A 111 5.65 14.97 12.83
C LEU A 111 4.42 14.77 13.74
N GLN A 112 4.22 15.66 14.73
CA GLN A 112 3.07 15.57 15.62
C GLN A 112 1.75 15.82 14.87
N GLU A 113 1.74 16.73 13.91
CA GLU A 113 0.54 16.99 13.12
C GLU A 113 0.29 15.86 12.11
N TRP A 114 1.34 15.34 11.48
CA TRP A 114 1.23 14.17 10.61
C TRP A 114 0.62 12.97 11.34
N LYS A 115 1.07 12.68 12.58
CA LYS A 115 0.52 11.58 13.40
C LYS A 115 -0.97 11.73 13.69
N LYS A 116 -1.47 12.96 13.87
CA LYS A 116 -2.92 13.21 13.99
C LYS A 116 -3.60 13.01 12.64
N ALA A 117 -3.03 13.55 11.57
CA ALA A 117 -3.58 13.48 10.23
C ALA A 117 -3.76 12.03 9.78
N ILE A 118 -2.75 11.17 9.91
CA ILE A 118 -2.82 9.77 9.50
C ILE A 118 -3.88 8.97 10.30
N ARG A 119 -4.03 9.23 11.61
CA ARG A 119 -5.10 8.62 12.43
C ARG A 119 -6.50 9.08 11.99
N LYS A 120 -6.65 10.34 11.58
CA LYS A 120 -7.89 10.86 11.00
C LYS A 120 -8.16 10.24 9.63
N CYS A 121 -7.14 10.09 8.77
CA CYS A 121 -7.24 9.36 7.51
C CYS A 121 -7.70 7.92 7.74
N ALA A 122 -7.17 7.22 8.74
CA ALA A 122 -7.55 5.84 9.06
C ALA A 122 -9.02 5.72 9.51
N SER A 123 -9.53 6.76 10.17
CA SER A 123 -10.96 6.85 10.53
C SER A 123 -11.85 7.14 9.31
N ALA A 124 -11.34 7.84 8.31
CA ALA A 124 -12.08 8.25 7.11
C ALA A 124 -12.05 7.21 5.98
N ALA A 125 -10.96 6.44 5.87
CA ALA A 125 -10.77 5.44 4.84
C ALA A 125 -11.64 4.18 5.05
N ARG A 126 -11.98 3.52 3.95
CA ARG A 126 -12.71 2.23 3.96
C ARG A 126 -11.82 1.03 3.67
N GLY A 127 -10.69 1.24 2.98
CA GLY A 127 -9.74 0.18 2.65
C GLY A 127 -8.34 0.45 3.19
N TRP A 128 -7.71 1.55 2.77
CA TRP A 128 -6.32 1.83 3.11
C TRP A 128 -6.06 3.29 3.42
N VAL A 129 -5.01 3.54 4.20
CA VAL A 129 -4.25 4.79 4.16
C VAL A 129 -2.86 4.49 3.66
N MET A 130 -2.48 5.10 2.54
CA MET A 130 -1.14 5.00 1.95
C MET A 130 -0.39 6.28 2.28
N VAL A 131 0.80 6.19 2.87
CA VAL A 131 1.73 7.32 2.92
C VAL A 131 2.61 7.23 1.70
N GLY A 132 2.50 8.22 0.82
CA GLY A 132 3.06 8.18 -0.52
C GLY A 132 4.08 9.27 -0.77
N TYR A 133 5.19 8.91 -1.41
CA TYR A 133 6.17 9.83 -1.99
C TYR A 133 5.79 10.14 -3.43
N ASP A 134 5.55 11.41 -3.77
CA ASP A 134 5.19 11.80 -5.13
C ASP A 134 6.44 12.02 -5.99
N LEU A 135 6.58 11.26 -7.09
CA LEU A 135 7.76 11.36 -7.94
C LEU A 135 7.84 12.68 -8.72
N ASN A 136 6.73 13.41 -8.88
CA ASN A 136 6.70 14.66 -9.62
C ASN A 136 7.39 15.78 -8.83
N ASP A 137 6.98 16.01 -7.58
CA ASP A 137 7.48 17.12 -6.75
C ASP A 137 8.39 16.68 -5.58
N GLY A 138 8.40 15.40 -5.23
CA GLY A 138 9.19 14.86 -4.12
C GLY A 138 8.58 15.10 -2.73
N SER A 139 7.29 15.42 -2.66
CA SER A 139 6.53 15.57 -1.42
C SER A 139 6.12 14.22 -0.83
N ILE A 140 5.69 14.23 0.45
CA ILE A 140 5.07 13.08 1.10
C ILE A 140 3.67 13.44 1.61
N PHE A 141 2.70 12.56 1.39
CA PHE A 141 1.32 12.81 1.81
C PHE A 141 0.56 11.54 2.20
N ASN A 142 -0.58 11.71 2.90
CA ASN A 142 -1.48 10.61 3.27
C ASN A 142 -2.63 10.51 2.26
N TYR A 143 -2.77 9.37 1.60
CA TYR A 143 -3.80 9.08 0.60
C TYR A 143 -4.77 8.02 1.14
N ILE A 144 -6.07 8.32 1.11
CA ILE A 144 -7.10 7.34 1.47
C ILE A 144 -7.53 6.53 0.25
N MET A 145 -7.73 5.23 0.42
CA MET A 145 -8.30 4.35 -0.61
C MET A 145 -9.51 3.60 -0.04
N ASP A 146 -10.55 3.48 -0.84
CA ASP A 146 -11.79 2.81 -0.42
C ASP A 146 -11.77 1.32 -0.76
N THR A 147 -10.98 0.93 -1.75
CA THR A 147 -10.74 -0.47 -2.10
C THR A 147 -9.26 -0.71 -2.39
N GLN A 148 -8.89 -1.92 -2.83
CA GLN A 148 -7.54 -2.20 -3.29
C GLN A 148 -7.09 -1.28 -4.44
N ASN A 149 -8.01 -0.82 -5.30
CA ASN A 149 -7.71 -0.10 -6.54
C ASN A 149 -8.46 1.22 -6.74
N LEU A 150 -9.37 1.59 -5.83
CA LEU A 150 -10.14 2.83 -5.94
C LEU A 150 -9.44 3.99 -5.20
N TRP A 151 -9.36 5.14 -5.87
CA TRP A 151 -8.64 6.35 -5.42
C TRP A 151 -7.11 6.24 -5.40
N ALA A 152 -6.54 5.21 -6.05
CA ALA A 152 -5.09 5.14 -6.26
C ALA A 152 -4.59 6.32 -7.11
N VAL A 153 -3.47 6.91 -6.72
CA VAL A 153 -2.86 8.09 -7.37
C VAL A 153 -1.64 7.65 -8.20
N TYR A 154 -1.57 8.09 -9.46
CA TYR A 154 -0.43 7.79 -10.34
C TYR A 154 0.81 8.59 -9.93
N ASN A 155 2.01 8.07 -10.23
CA ASN A 155 3.32 8.62 -9.85
C ASN A 155 3.57 8.78 -8.34
N MET A 156 2.62 8.38 -7.50
CA MET A 156 2.81 8.23 -6.07
C MET A 156 3.37 6.84 -5.76
N VAL A 157 4.47 6.79 -5.01
CA VAL A 157 5.11 5.56 -4.53
C VAL A 157 4.81 5.38 -3.04
N PRO A 158 4.02 4.37 -2.64
CA PRO A 158 3.70 4.16 -1.24
C PRO A 158 4.92 3.65 -0.46
N VAL A 159 5.18 4.26 0.69
CA VAL A 159 6.29 3.90 1.60
C VAL A 159 5.81 3.32 2.93
N LEU A 160 4.55 3.57 3.30
CA LEU A 160 3.85 2.97 4.44
C LEU A 160 2.39 2.69 4.03
N ALA A 161 1.88 1.50 4.33
CA ALA A 161 0.50 1.11 4.06
C ALA A 161 -0.21 0.72 5.36
N LEU A 162 -1.35 1.35 5.65
CA LEU A 162 -2.20 1.01 6.78
C LEU A 162 -3.50 0.40 6.25
N ASP A 163 -3.67 -0.91 6.44
CA ASP A 163 -4.90 -1.64 6.08
C ASP A 163 -5.99 -1.34 7.10
N VAL A 164 -7.10 -0.74 6.67
CA VAL A 164 -8.28 -0.49 7.52
C VAL A 164 -9.51 -1.27 7.05
N TYR A 165 -9.33 -2.27 6.19
CA TYR A 165 -10.35 -3.29 5.98
C TYR A 165 -10.62 -4.04 7.29
N GLU A 166 -11.86 -4.46 7.48
CA GLU A 166 -12.29 -5.15 8.69
C GLU A 166 -11.51 -6.45 8.97
N HIS A 167 -11.06 -7.17 7.92
CA HIS A 167 -10.25 -8.37 8.08
C HIS A 167 -8.91 -8.12 8.78
N ALA A 168 -8.40 -6.89 8.75
CA ALA A 168 -7.10 -6.55 9.33
C ALA A 168 -7.16 -6.40 10.86
N TYR A 169 -8.35 -6.24 11.45
CA TYR A 169 -8.45 -5.86 12.86
C TYR A 169 -9.68 -6.34 13.62
N VAL A 170 -10.80 -6.65 12.97
CA VAL A 170 -12.07 -6.91 13.67
C VAL A 170 -11.98 -8.11 14.61
N ARG A 171 -11.13 -9.09 14.30
CA ARG A 171 -10.88 -10.24 15.19
C ARG A 171 -10.35 -9.81 16.56
N ASP A 172 -9.42 -8.86 16.58
CA ASP A 172 -8.70 -8.48 17.81
C ASP A 172 -9.36 -7.30 18.53
N PHE A 173 -10.00 -6.39 17.77
CA PHE A 173 -10.50 -5.11 18.29
C PHE A 173 -12.00 -4.88 18.09
N GLY A 174 -12.69 -5.77 17.34
CA GLY A 174 -14.11 -5.65 17.05
C GLY A 174 -14.46 -4.64 15.93
N ALA A 175 -15.68 -4.75 15.39
CA ALA A 175 -16.18 -3.91 14.30
C ALA A 175 -16.82 -2.60 14.81
N THR A 176 -16.05 -1.83 15.60
CA THR A 176 -16.50 -0.52 16.12
C THR A 176 -15.51 0.59 15.77
N PRO A 177 -15.94 1.87 15.77
CA PRO A 177 -15.03 2.99 15.56
C PRO A 177 -13.89 3.06 16.60
N ASP A 178 -14.15 2.64 17.83
CA ASP A 178 -13.12 2.64 18.89
C ASP A 178 -12.17 1.45 18.72
N GLY A 179 -12.68 0.27 18.36
CA GLY A 179 -11.85 -0.88 17.98
C GLY A 179 -10.91 -0.57 16.82
N ARG A 180 -11.38 0.16 15.80
CA ARG A 180 -10.52 0.64 14.72
C ARG A 180 -9.41 1.57 15.24
N LYS A 181 -9.71 2.49 16.16
CA LYS A 181 -8.68 3.39 16.73
C LYS A 181 -7.64 2.59 17.51
N GLU A 182 -8.07 1.62 18.32
CA GLU A 182 -7.16 0.74 19.07
C GLU A 182 -6.25 -0.06 18.15
N TYR A 183 -6.79 -0.58 17.04
CA TYR A 183 -6.00 -1.21 15.98
C TYR A 183 -4.96 -0.26 15.39
N VAL A 184 -5.33 0.98 15.06
CA VAL A 184 -4.40 1.95 14.49
C VAL A 184 -3.25 2.21 15.47
N GLU A 185 -3.52 2.33 16.77
CA GLU A 185 -2.44 2.45 17.75
C GLU A 185 -1.58 1.18 17.83
N ALA A 186 -2.18 -0.02 17.75
CA ALA A 186 -1.44 -1.28 17.71
C ALA A 186 -0.54 -1.36 16.48
N PHE A 187 -1.03 -0.94 15.31
CA PHE A 187 -0.23 -0.82 14.09
C PHE A 187 1.02 0.05 14.33
N PHE A 188 0.87 1.25 14.90
CA PHE A 188 2.00 2.15 15.20
C PHE A 188 3.03 1.57 16.19
N ARG A 189 2.61 0.70 17.11
CA ARG A 189 3.53 0.01 18.03
C ARG A 189 4.37 -1.08 17.36
N ASN A 190 4.08 -1.45 16.10
CA ASN A 190 4.73 -2.56 15.40
C ASN A 190 5.42 -2.16 14.09
N ILE A 191 5.53 -0.86 13.80
CA ILE A 191 6.14 -0.38 12.55
C ILE A 191 7.66 -0.61 12.58
N ASP A 192 8.20 -1.15 11.48
CA ASP A 192 9.63 -1.13 11.15
C ASP A 192 9.95 0.16 10.37
N TRP A 193 10.41 1.19 11.09
CA TRP A 193 10.79 2.47 10.48
C TRP A 193 12.01 2.36 9.57
N ASP A 194 12.91 1.38 9.77
CA ASP A 194 13.99 1.13 8.83
C ASP A 194 13.46 0.63 7.49
N HIS A 195 12.40 -0.18 7.49
CA HIS A 195 11.73 -0.58 6.26
C HIS A 195 11.13 0.63 5.54
N VAL A 196 10.40 1.48 6.25
CA VAL A 196 9.79 2.69 5.68
C VAL A 196 10.87 3.60 5.07
N ASN A 197 11.97 3.81 5.77
CA ASN A 197 13.11 4.58 5.28
C ASN A 197 13.76 3.94 4.04
N ARG A 198 13.88 2.61 3.98
CA ARG A 198 14.37 1.90 2.78
C ARG A 198 13.44 2.08 1.58
N GLN A 199 12.13 2.01 1.77
CA GLN A 199 11.14 2.23 0.70
C GLN A 199 11.22 3.68 0.18
N LEU A 200 11.35 4.66 1.09
CA LEU A 200 11.54 6.06 0.72
C LEU A 200 12.84 6.29 -0.06
N ALA A 201 13.95 5.69 0.37
CA ALA A 201 15.24 5.81 -0.32
C ALA A 201 15.18 5.26 -1.76
N GLN A 202 14.46 4.16 -1.99
CA GLN A 202 14.24 3.64 -3.34
C GLN A 202 13.44 4.62 -4.21
N ALA A 203 12.38 5.22 -3.66
CA ALA A 203 11.55 6.20 -4.37
C ALA A 203 12.34 7.47 -4.72
N GLN A 204 13.14 7.99 -3.79
CA GLN A 204 14.04 9.11 -4.00
C GLN A 204 15.07 8.81 -5.08
N ALA A 205 15.72 7.64 -5.03
CA ALA A 205 16.70 7.23 -6.04
C ALA A 205 16.07 7.16 -7.45
N ALA A 206 14.82 6.69 -7.56
CA ALA A 206 14.09 6.67 -8.83
C ALA A 206 13.83 8.08 -9.36
N LYS A 207 13.37 9.01 -8.50
CA LYS A 207 13.17 10.41 -8.86
C LYS A 207 14.47 11.08 -9.30
N GLU A 208 15.54 10.93 -8.53
CA GLU A 208 16.83 11.53 -8.85
C GLU A 208 17.41 11.00 -10.17
N ALA A 209 17.24 9.70 -10.45
CA ALA A 209 17.66 9.12 -11.72
C ALA A 209 16.88 9.72 -12.90
N ALA A 210 15.56 9.90 -12.75
CA ALA A 210 14.74 10.58 -13.74
C ALA A 210 15.19 12.05 -13.94
N ASP A 211 15.46 12.77 -12.86
CA ASP A 211 15.93 14.15 -12.89
C ASP A 211 17.28 14.29 -13.62
N ARG A 212 18.21 13.37 -13.37
CA ARG A 212 19.53 13.35 -14.04
C ARG A 212 19.47 12.92 -15.51
N SER A 213 18.41 12.21 -15.92
CA SER A 213 18.28 11.71 -17.30
C SER A 213 17.97 12.80 -18.34
N GLY A 214 17.55 13.99 -17.90
CA GLY A 214 17.06 15.04 -18.79
C GLY A 214 15.69 14.76 -19.40
N ALA A 215 15.00 13.70 -18.97
CA ALA A 215 13.66 13.33 -19.45
C ALA A 215 12.52 14.17 -18.86
N LYS A 216 12.81 15.12 -17.95
CA LYS A 216 11.79 16.05 -17.46
C LYS A 216 11.29 16.91 -18.61
N GLU A 217 9.96 16.92 -18.81
CA GLU A 217 9.35 17.91 -19.69
C GLU A 217 9.77 19.31 -19.23
N PRO A 218 10.17 20.20 -20.15
CA PRO A 218 10.49 21.57 -19.78
C PRO A 218 9.26 22.17 -19.10
N ALA A 219 9.45 22.80 -17.94
CA ALA A 219 8.37 23.50 -17.26
C ALA A 219 7.72 24.47 -18.25
N HIS A 220 6.47 24.21 -18.63
CA HIS A 220 5.69 25.15 -19.42
C HIS A 220 5.52 26.41 -18.57
N ALA A 221 6.11 27.52 -19.04
CA ALA A 221 6.02 28.84 -18.44
C ALA A 221 4.59 29.41 -18.50
#